data_AF-A0A945F8N8-F1
#
_entry.id   AF-A0A945F8N8-F1
#
_cell.length_a   1.000
_cell.length_b   1.000
_cell.length_c   1.000
_cell.angle_alpha   90.00
_cell.angle_beta   90.00
_cell.angle_gamma   90.00
#
_symmetry.space_group_name_H-M   'P 1'
#
loop_
_entity.id
_entity.type
_entity.pdbx_description
1 polymer ?
#
loop_
_entity_poly.entity_id
_entity_poly.type
_entity_poly.pdbx_seq_one_letter_code
_entity_poly.pdbx_strand_id
1 'polypeptide(L)'
;MVKNQAEEIRTYLLAKIPVHPKNIVAKTAEAFSCSRTTVHRHLNRLLRDGKIIKSGTTRQVQYFLKTEKNKEVTVSLKDGVAEDEVWKENFLQDFETLPKNIRDICEYGFLEMLNNAIDHSEGKEVYIRSEWEPNLVRIWICDNGIGIYNKIKRDKNLEDDRECILLLAKGKCTTDPKNHTGEGIYFTSRAFDEFSISSKGSSFLRNFVEEDWFLEAQDSPRGEGTALFMTIGFRSERKLQDVFAEFTEENSDGMPKFDKTRFPVKLSILGDERYVSRSQARRICLGLEKFKHVVLDFKGISTVGQGFVDEVFRVFQSKYPEIKIEHINANDDVQFMLERCSPQGQ
;
A
#
# COMPACT_ATOMS: atom_id res chain seq x y z
N MET A 1 -2.98 40.89 -33.26
CA MET A 1 -2.99 39.73 -32.34
C MET A 1 -2.92 40.24 -30.91
N VAL A 2 -4.00 40.15 -30.14
CA VAL A 2 -3.97 40.50 -28.71
C VAL A 2 -3.11 39.44 -28.03
N LYS A 3 -1.91 39.82 -27.57
CA LYS A 3 -1.07 38.96 -26.73
C LYS A 3 -1.89 38.56 -25.50
N ASN A 4 -2.14 37.27 -25.34
CA ASN A 4 -2.91 36.76 -24.22
C ASN A 4 -2.04 36.84 -22.95
N GLN A 5 -2.10 37.97 -22.26
CA GLN A 5 -1.33 38.25 -21.03
C GLN A 5 -1.48 37.11 -20.00
N ALA A 6 -2.62 36.41 -19.99
CA ALA A 6 -2.85 35.26 -19.12
C ALA A 6 -1.96 34.05 -19.46
N GLU A 7 -1.64 33.81 -20.73
CA GLU A 7 -0.69 32.77 -21.15
C GLU A 7 0.75 33.20 -20.85
N GLU A 8 1.10 34.46 -21.08
CA GLU A 8 2.43 34.98 -20.76
C GLU A 8 2.75 34.87 -19.27
N ILE A 9 1.78 35.17 -18.39
CA ILE A 9 1.91 34.96 -16.94
C ILE A 9 2.13 33.47 -16.62
N ARG A 10 1.38 32.55 -17.25
CA ARG A 10 1.55 31.11 -17.01
C ARG A 10 2.90 30.59 -17.48
N THR A 11 3.34 31.00 -18.66
CA THR A 11 4.67 30.64 -19.20
C THR A 11 5.79 31.18 -18.31
N TYR A 12 5.66 32.42 -17.82
CA TYR A 12 6.61 32.99 -16.88
C TYR A 12 6.64 32.23 -15.54
N LEU A 13 5.46 31.88 -15.00
CA LEU A 13 5.36 31.08 -13.78
C LEU A 13 6.10 29.75 -13.94
N LEU A 14 5.84 29.01 -15.01
CA LEU A 14 6.52 27.74 -15.27
C LEU A 14 8.04 27.90 -15.42
N ALA A 15 8.49 28.96 -16.08
CA ALA A 15 9.93 29.22 -16.26
C ALA A 15 10.64 29.67 -14.97
N LYS A 16 9.93 30.29 -14.02
CA LYS A 16 10.54 30.90 -12.82
C LYS A 16 10.31 30.14 -11.53
N ILE A 17 9.34 29.23 -11.48
CA ILE A 17 9.12 28.33 -10.33
C ILE A 17 10.40 27.58 -9.91
N PRO A 18 11.20 27.01 -10.84
CA PRO A 18 12.43 26.29 -10.48
C PRO A 18 13.44 27.15 -9.71
N VAL A 19 13.51 28.45 -10.04
CA VAL A 19 14.48 29.40 -9.49
C VAL A 19 13.93 30.11 -8.25
N HIS A 20 12.60 30.23 -8.14
CA HIS A 20 11.92 31.03 -7.12
C HIS A 20 10.77 30.27 -6.44
N PRO A 21 10.99 29.04 -5.92
CA PRO A 21 9.89 28.18 -5.45
C PRO A 21 9.12 28.76 -4.26
N LYS A 22 9.78 29.56 -3.42
CA LYS A 22 9.20 30.20 -2.20
C LYS A 22 8.56 31.57 -2.45
N ASN A 23 9.04 32.33 -3.43
CA ASN A 23 8.67 33.74 -3.61
C ASN A 23 8.13 34.06 -5.02
N ILE A 24 7.75 33.03 -5.79
CA ILE A 24 7.21 33.17 -7.15
C ILE A 24 6.04 34.15 -7.23
N VAL A 25 5.14 34.15 -6.24
CA VAL A 25 3.96 35.04 -6.22
C VAL A 25 4.37 36.51 -6.24
N ALA A 26 5.37 36.88 -5.43
CA ALA A 26 5.86 38.25 -5.37
C ALA A 26 6.58 38.63 -6.67
N LYS A 27 7.45 37.75 -7.19
CA LYS A 27 8.21 37.98 -8.43
C LYS A 27 7.31 38.14 -9.66
N THR A 28 6.27 37.31 -9.78
CA THR A 28 5.32 37.41 -10.89
C THR A 28 4.40 38.63 -10.77
N ALA A 29 3.97 38.99 -9.56
CA ALA A 29 3.16 40.20 -9.35
C ALA A 29 3.93 41.46 -9.78
N GLU A 30 5.21 41.54 -9.42
CA GLU A 30 6.13 42.62 -9.82
C GLU A 30 6.34 42.63 -11.34
N ALA A 31 6.72 41.50 -11.94
CA ALA A 31 7.04 41.40 -13.37
C ALA A 31 5.87 41.76 -14.31
N PHE A 32 4.63 41.50 -13.90
CA PHE A 32 3.43 41.75 -14.71
C PHE A 32 2.57 42.92 -14.20
N SER A 33 3.03 43.65 -13.18
CA SER A 33 2.29 44.75 -12.55
C SER A 33 0.84 44.35 -12.21
N CYS A 34 0.66 43.15 -11.64
CA CYS A 34 -0.66 42.59 -11.34
C CYS A 34 -0.81 42.24 -9.86
N SER A 35 -2.06 42.13 -9.39
CA SER A 35 -2.33 41.78 -7.99
C SER A 35 -1.84 40.36 -7.66
N ARG A 36 -1.39 40.12 -6.42
CA ARG A 36 -1.06 38.77 -5.93
C ARG A 36 -2.24 37.80 -6.09
N THR A 37 -3.47 38.29 -5.91
CA THR A 37 -4.70 37.53 -6.15
C THR A 37 -4.84 37.05 -7.60
N THR A 38 -4.42 37.86 -8.58
CA THR A 38 -4.35 37.46 -9.99
C THR A 38 -3.32 36.35 -10.19
N VAL A 39 -2.13 36.47 -9.60
CA VAL A 39 -1.10 35.42 -9.67
C VAL A 39 -1.58 34.11 -9.05
N HIS A 40 -2.22 34.15 -7.88
CA HIS A 40 -2.81 32.97 -7.24
C HIS A 40 -3.88 32.30 -8.12
N ARG A 41 -4.66 33.07 -8.88
CA ARG A 41 -5.63 32.50 -9.84
C ARG A 41 -4.93 31.68 -10.94
N HIS A 42 -3.80 32.17 -11.45
CA HIS A 42 -2.99 31.44 -12.44
C HIS A 42 -2.28 30.24 -11.84
N LEU A 43 -1.71 30.36 -10.64
CA LEU A 43 -1.13 29.22 -9.91
C LEU A 43 -2.17 28.14 -9.63
N ASN A 44 -3.36 28.51 -9.18
CA ASN A 44 -4.46 27.56 -8.96
C ASN A 44 -4.89 26.88 -10.26
N ARG A 45 -4.84 27.59 -11.40
CA ARG A 45 -5.05 26.98 -12.71
C ARG A 45 -3.95 26.00 -13.05
N LEU A 46 -2.67 26.38 -12.92
CA LEU A 46 -1.53 25.48 -13.18
C LEU A 46 -1.53 24.24 -12.26
N LEU A 47 -1.96 24.39 -11.01
CA LEU A 47 -2.18 23.27 -10.07
C LEU A 47 -3.29 22.35 -10.56
N ARG A 48 -4.46 22.89 -10.95
CA ARG A 48 -5.56 22.10 -11.51
C ARG A 48 -5.19 21.42 -12.82
N ASP A 49 -4.41 22.08 -13.65
CA ASP A 49 -3.92 21.56 -14.93
C ASP A 49 -2.73 20.58 -14.73
N GLY A 50 -2.32 20.30 -13.48
CA GLY A 50 -1.27 19.34 -13.15
C GLY A 50 0.14 19.75 -13.57
N LYS A 51 0.36 21.01 -13.98
CA LYS A 51 1.67 21.49 -14.45
C LYS A 51 2.65 21.79 -13.32
N ILE A 52 2.12 22.11 -12.15
CA ILE A 52 2.88 22.42 -10.94
C ILE A 52 2.27 21.71 -9.74
N ILE A 53 3.07 21.52 -8.70
CA ILE A 53 2.62 21.05 -7.39
C ILE A 53 2.94 22.10 -6.33
N LYS A 54 2.24 22.03 -5.19
CA LYS A 54 2.52 22.87 -4.03
C LYS A 54 2.87 22.00 -2.83
N SER A 55 3.83 22.43 -2.03
CA SER A 55 4.22 21.77 -0.79
C SER A 55 4.30 22.78 0.36
N GLY A 56 4.14 22.32 1.61
CA GLY A 56 4.12 23.16 2.82
C GLY A 56 2.76 23.80 3.14
N THR A 57 2.63 24.32 4.36
CA THR A 57 1.40 24.98 4.86
C THR A 57 1.62 26.48 5.05
N THR A 58 0.56 27.27 4.82
CA THR A 58 0.51 28.73 5.05
C THR A 58 1.74 29.51 4.53
N ARG A 59 2.66 29.90 5.42
CA ARG A 59 3.85 30.72 5.11
C ARG A 59 5.02 29.92 4.54
N GLN A 60 4.98 28.59 4.60
CA GLN A 60 6.03 27.71 4.09
C GLN A 60 5.71 27.14 2.70
N VAL A 61 4.67 27.66 2.03
CA VAL A 61 4.25 27.16 0.72
C VAL A 61 5.34 27.36 -0.32
N GLN A 62 5.66 26.26 -1.02
CA GLN A 62 6.60 26.21 -2.13
C GLN A 62 5.92 25.61 -3.35
N TYR A 63 6.22 26.15 -4.53
CA TYR A 63 5.75 25.62 -5.81
C TYR A 63 6.90 24.92 -6.53
N PHE A 64 6.59 23.81 -7.20
CA PHE A 64 7.55 23.04 -8.01
C PHE A 64 6.91 22.67 -9.34
N LEU A 65 7.71 22.49 -10.40
CA LEU A 65 7.21 21.86 -11.61
C LEU A 65 6.93 20.38 -11.31
N LYS A 66 5.84 19.82 -11.85
CA LYS A 66 5.54 18.39 -11.67
C LYS A 66 6.69 17.50 -12.17
N THR A 67 7.29 17.87 -13.30
CA THR A 67 8.39 17.13 -13.93
C THR A 67 9.69 17.15 -13.13
N GLU A 68 9.91 18.12 -12.26
CA GLU A 68 11.16 18.21 -11.48
C GLU A 68 11.19 17.24 -10.30
N LYS A 69 10.02 16.88 -9.77
CA LYS A 69 9.89 15.95 -8.66
C LYS A 69 9.68 14.50 -9.09
N ASN A 70 9.17 14.29 -10.31
CA ASN A 70 9.06 12.95 -10.85
C ASN A 70 10.47 12.38 -11.06
N LYS A 71 10.70 11.18 -10.55
CA LYS A 71 11.98 10.49 -10.66
C LYS A 71 11.78 9.07 -11.17
N GLU A 72 12.70 8.65 -12.01
CA GLU A 72 12.81 7.29 -12.51
C GLU A 72 14.26 6.84 -12.33
N VAL A 73 14.47 5.74 -11.62
CA VAL A 73 15.80 5.20 -11.29
C VAL A 73 15.76 3.71 -11.56
N THR A 74 16.76 3.19 -12.26
CA THR A 74 16.98 1.75 -12.39
C THR A 74 18.20 1.39 -11.57
N VAL A 75 18.04 0.45 -10.64
CA VAL A 75 19.07 -0.02 -9.73
C VAL A 75 19.47 -1.45 -10.10
N SER A 76 20.77 -1.70 -10.27
CA SER A 76 21.31 -3.04 -10.49
C SER A 76 21.34 -3.83 -9.18
N LEU A 77 20.76 -5.03 -9.14
CA LEU A 77 20.75 -5.89 -7.95
C LEU A 77 22.05 -6.70 -7.76
N LYS A 78 23.04 -6.54 -8.64
CA LYS A 78 24.28 -7.35 -8.59
C LYS A 78 25.27 -6.91 -7.53
N ASP A 79 25.20 -5.65 -7.08
CA ASP A 79 26.29 -4.98 -6.38
C ASP A 79 25.88 -4.56 -4.96
N GLY A 80 25.61 -5.52 -4.07
CA GLY A 80 25.46 -5.27 -2.61
C GLY A 80 24.63 -4.03 -2.25
N VAL A 81 23.54 -3.80 -2.99
CA VAL A 81 22.74 -2.59 -2.90
C VAL A 81 22.07 -2.52 -1.54
N ALA A 82 22.13 -1.33 -0.92
CA ALA A 82 21.39 -1.03 0.29
C ALA A 82 20.22 -0.10 -0.04
N GLU A 83 19.02 -0.47 0.39
CA GLU A 83 17.78 0.26 0.11
C GLU A 83 17.79 1.69 0.66
N ASP A 84 18.47 1.91 1.78
CA ASP A 84 18.55 3.20 2.46
C ASP A 84 19.46 4.17 1.72
N GLU A 85 20.56 3.69 1.15
CA GLU A 85 21.42 4.49 0.27
C GLU A 85 20.69 4.90 -1.01
N VAL A 86 19.96 3.97 -1.65
CA VAL A 86 19.13 4.31 -2.82
C VAL A 86 18.10 5.39 -2.47
N TRP A 87 17.43 5.28 -1.32
CA TRP A 87 16.48 6.28 -0.84
C TRP A 87 17.13 7.65 -0.60
N LYS A 88 18.24 7.69 0.16
CA LYS A 88 18.97 8.93 0.50
C LYS A 88 19.46 9.66 -0.74
N GLU A 89 20.10 8.95 -1.67
CA GLU A 89 20.71 9.55 -2.85
C GLU A 89 19.66 10.04 -3.86
N ASN A 90 18.57 9.28 -4.01
CA ASN A 90 17.66 9.49 -5.14
C ASN A 90 16.34 10.13 -4.75
N PHE A 91 15.83 9.97 -3.53
CA PHE A 91 14.44 10.35 -3.23
C PHE A 91 14.32 11.28 -2.01
N LEU A 92 15.12 11.09 -0.95
CA LEU A 92 14.96 11.76 0.34
C LEU A 92 14.67 13.27 0.24
N GLN A 93 15.48 14.01 -0.53
CA GLN A 93 15.35 15.46 -0.68
C GLN A 93 13.95 15.91 -1.18
N ASP A 94 13.31 15.16 -2.07
CA ASP A 94 12.00 15.52 -2.60
C ASP A 94 10.89 15.32 -1.56
N PHE A 95 11.03 14.28 -0.75
CA PHE A 95 10.10 13.86 0.29
C PHE A 95 10.27 14.66 1.60
N GLU A 96 11.42 15.32 1.84
CA GLU A 96 11.62 16.22 2.99
C GLU A 96 10.60 17.36 3.06
N THR A 97 10.03 17.76 1.93
CA THR A 97 9.01 18.81 1.89
C THR A 97 7.64 18.35 2.35
N LEU A 98 7.40 17.04 2.49
CA LEU A 98 6.11 16.49 2.90
C LEU A 98 5.88 16.64 4.42
N PRO A 99 4.62 16.61 4.88
CA PRO A 99 4.33 16.43 6.30
C PRO A 99 5.04 15.19 6.85
N LYS A 100 5.54 15.28 8.09
CA LYS A 100 6.36 14.22 8.71
C LYS A 100 5.70 12.84 8.61
N ASN A 101 4.42 12.73 8.94
CA ASN A 101 3.69 11.46 8.91
C ASN A 101 3.63 10.85 7.50
N ILE A 102 3.48 11.66 6.46
CA ILE A 102 3.48 11.20 5.06
C ILE A 102 4.89 10.76 4.65
N ARG A 103 5.91 11.55 5.01
CA ARG A 103 7.32 11.20 4.73
C ARG A 103 7.70 9.87 5.39
N ASP A 104 7.35 9.69 6.66
CA ASP A 104 7.65 8.45 7.40
C ASP A 104 6.97 7.23 6.73
N ILE A 105 5.73 7.37 6.24
CA ILE A 105 5.03 6.32 5.49
C ILE A 105 5.73 6.02 4.16
N CYS A 106 6.09 7.05 3.40
CA CYS A 106 6.78 6.90 2.12
C CYS A 106 8.14 6.22 2.27
N GLU A 107 8.93 6.67 3.25
CA GLU A 107 10.24 6.10 3.57
C GLU A 107 10.11 4.64 3.99
N TYR A 108 9.25 4.33 4.97
CA TYR A 108 9.03 2.95 5.41
C TYR A 108 8.61 2.03 4.25
N GLY A 109 7.60 2.42 3.48
CA GLY A 109 7.13 1.61 2.36
C GLY A 109 8.18 1.44 1.28
N PHE A 110 8.94 2.49 0.96
CA PHE A 110 10.02 2.40 -0.03
C PHE A 110 11.09 1.40 0.41
N LEU A 111 11.59 1.53 1.64
CA LEU A 111 12.67 0.69 2.16
C LEU A 111 12.23 -0.76 2.24
N GLU A 112 11.07 -1.05 2.82
CA GLU A 112 10.54 -2.42 2.91
C GLU A 112 10.35 -3.05 1.53
N MET A 113 9.79 -2.30 0.57
CA MET A 113 9.51 -2.85 -0.77
C MET A 113 10.76 -3.04 -1.61
N LEU A 114 11.74 -2.14 -1.50
CA LEU A 114 13.03 -2.30 -2.19
C LEU A 114 13.87 -3.42 -1.57
N ASN A 115 13.90 -3.52 -0.24
CA ASN A 115 14.57 -4.61 0.47
C ASN A 115 13.99 -5.98 0.05
N ASN A 116 12.66 -6.11 -0.01
CA ASN A 116 12.03 -7.33 -0.55
C ASN A 116 12.46 -7.65 -1.99
N ALA A 117 12.62 -6.63 -2.84
CA ALA A 117 13.10 -6.85 -4.21
C ALA A 117 14.58 -7.27 -4.25
N ILE A 118 15.43 -6.70 -3.39
CA ILE A 118 16.85 -7.07 -3.25
C ILE A 118 16.98 -8.53 -2.81
N ASP A 119 16.27 -8.93 -1.75
CA ASP A 119 16.48 -10.20 -1.09
C ASP A 119 15.71 -11.38 -1.70
N HIS A 120 14.62 -11.11 -2.42
CA HIS A 120 13.70 -12.18 -2.85
C HIS A 120 13.41 -12.25 -4.35
N SER A 121 13.72 -11.20 -5.13
CA SER A 121 13.35 -11.19 -6.55
C SER A 121 14.12 -12.22 -7.37
N GLU A 122 15.37 -12.55 -7.01
CA GLU A 122 16.30 -13.31 -7.87
C GLU A 122 16.53 -12.61 -9.24
N GLY A 123 16.19 -11.31 -9.32
CA GLY A 123 16.29 -10.47 -10.52
C GLY A 123 17.67 -9.85 -10.70
N LYS A 124 17.80 -9.06 -11.78
CA LYS A 124 19.04 -8.33 -12.11
C LYS A 124 18.94 -6.85 -11.81
N GLU A 125 17.73 -6.29 -11.87
CA GLU A 125 17.50 -4.86 -11.69
C GLU A 125 16.11 -4.60 -11.13
N VAL A 126 15.99 -3.43 -10.50
CA VAL A 126 14.73 -2.88 -10.02
C VAL A 126 14.54 -1.50 -10.64
N TYR A 127 13.42 -1.32 -11.31
CA TYR A 127 12.96 -0.02 -11.79
C TYR A 127 12.09 0.63 -10.72
N ILE A 128 12.45 1.85 -10.33
CA ILE A 128 11.79 2.62 -9.30
C ILE A 128 11.31 3.92 -9.91
N ARG A 129 10.05 4.27 -9.68
CA ARG A 129 9.48 5.53 -10.13
C ARG A 129 8.71 6.22 -9.01
N SER A 130 8.87 7.53 -8.90
CA SER A 130 7.96 8.38 -8.14
C SER A 130 7.26 9.37 -9.06
N GLU A 131 5.95 9.53 -8.88
CA GLU A 131 5.16 10.52 -9.60
C GLU A 131 4.41 11.40 -8.60
N TRP A 132 4.58 12.71 -8.76
CA TRP A 132 4.00 13.71 -7.89
C TRP A 132 2.78 14.36 -8.54
N GLU A 133 1.70 14.45 -7.79
CA GLU A 133 0.50 15.19 -8.15
C GLU A 133 0.24 16.32 -7.14
N PRO A 134 -0.67 17.26 -7.45
CA PRO A 134 -0.95 18.37 -6.55
C PRO A 134 -1.39 17.97 -5.13
N ASN A 135 -1.92 16.75 -4.94
CA ASN A 135 -2.52 16.28 -3.70
C ASN A 135 -2.06 14.89 -3.25
N LEU A 136 -1.20 14.21 -4.01
CA LEU A 136 -0.73 12.85 -3.69
C LEU A 136 0.64 12.58 -4.32
N VAL A 137 1.29 11.53 -3.85
CA VAL A 137 2.47 10.93 -4.48
C VAL A 137 2.21 9.46 -4.75
N ARG A 138 2.71 8.99 -5.89
CA ARG A 138 2.68 7.59 -6.31
C ARG A 138 4.11 7.06 -6.40
N ILE A 139 4.31 5.83 -5.95
CA ILE A 139 5.61 5.15 -5.97
C ILE A 139 5.41 3.78 -6.62
N TRP A 140 6.29 3.44 -7.57
CA TRP A 140 6.39 2.12 -8.18
C TRP A 140 7.76 1.54 -7.89
N ILE A 141 7.80 0.25 -7.56
CA ILE A 141 9.02 -0.54 -7.41
C ILE A 141 8.78 -1.83 -8.20
N CYS A 142 9.52 -2.02 -9.29
CA CYS A 142 9.32 -3.13 -10.21
C CYS A 142 10.62 -3.90 -10.41
N ASP A 143 10.69 -5.14 -9.92
CA ASP A 143 11.79 -6.05 -10.22
C ASP A 143 11.54 -6.84 -11.51
N ASN A 144 12.62 -7.34 -12.12
CA ASN A 144 12.56 -8.24 -13.27
C ASN A 144 12.89 -9.70 -12.92
N GLY A 145 12.55 -10.10 -11.70
CA GLY A 145 12.89 -11.39 -11.11
C GLY A 145 11.87 -12.50 -11.36
N ILE A 146 11.88 -13.50 -10.47
CA ILE A 146 11.01 -14.69 -10.54
C ILE A 146 9.51 -14.35 -10.36
N GLY A 147 9.21 -13.23 -9.71
CA GLY A 147 7.87 -12.83 -9.32
C GLY A 147 7.44 -13.41 -7.96
N ILE A 148 6.83 -12.56 -7.14
CA ILE A 148 6.46 -12.86 -5.76
C ILE A 148 5.58 -14.11 -5.61
N TYR A 149 4.58 -14.30 -6.47
CA TYR A 149 3.68 -15.46 -6.35
C TYR A 149 4.40 -16.76 -6.71
N ASN A 150 5.24 -16.76 -7.74
CA ASN A 150 6.03 -17.93 -8.09
C ASN A 150 7.03 -18.28 -6.98
N LYS A 151 7.69 -17.27 -6.39
CA LYS A 151 8.60 -17.44 -5.25
C LYS A 151 7.87 -18.07 -4.06
N ILE A 152 6.72 -17.53 -3.66
CA ILE A 152 5.93 -18.06 -2.53
C ILE A 152 5.40 -19.46 -2.83
N LYS A 153 4.86 -19.72 -4.03
CA LYS A 153 4.40 -21.06 -4.43
C LYS A 153 5.51 -22.10 -4.31
N ARG A 154 6.70 -21.78 -4.84
CA ARG A 154 7.86 -22.68 -4.78
C ARG A 154 8.29 -22.96 -3.34
N ASP A 155 8.41 -21.91 -2.52
CA ASP A 155 9.01 -22.02 -1.18
C ASP A 155 8.00 -22.49 -0.11
N LYS A 156 6.68 -22.41 -0.39
CA LYS A 156 5.59 -22.91 0.49
C LYS A 156 4.84 -24.13 -0.07
N ASN A 157 5.25 -24.65 -1.23
CA ASN A 157 4.61 -25.77 -1.93
C ASN A 157 3.10 -25.54 -2.14
N LEU A 158 2.75 -24.38 -2.71
CA LEU A 158 1.38 -23.99 -3.05
C LEU A 158 1.17 -24.10 -4.56
N GLU A 159 -0.07 -24.38 -4.97
CA GLU A 159 -0.41 -24.56 -6.39
C GLU A 159 -1.02 -23.30 -7.01
N ASP A 160 -1.66 -22.45 -6.21
CA ASP A 160 -2.48 -21.32 -6.66
C ASP A 160 -1.94 -19.97 -6.13
N ASP A 161 -1.82 -18.97 -7.00
CA ASP A 161 -1.45 -17.60 -6.65
C ASP A 161 -2.40 -17.01 -5.60
N ARG A 162 -3.68 -17.41 -5.63
CA ARG A 162 -4.66 -16.99 -4.62
C ARG A 162 -4.22 -17.38 -3.22
N GLU A 163 -3.69 -18.58 -3.02
CA GLU A 163 -3.21 -19.00 -1.71
C GLU A 163 -2.02 -18.15 -1.24
N CYS A 164 -1.14 -17.74 -2.16
CA CYS A 164 -0.09 -16.76 -1.86
C CYS A 164 -0.67 -15.42 -1.41
N ILE A 165 -1.69 -14.92 -2.12
CA ILE A 165 -2.34 -13.66 -1.77
C ILE A 165 -3.00 -13.73 -0.39
N LEU A 166 -3.68 -14.84 -0.06
CA LEU A 166 -4.25 -15.02 1.28
C LEU A 166 -3.16 -14.97 2.36
N LEU A 167 -2.00 -15.61 2.13
CA LEU A 167 -0.86 -15.55 3.07
C LEU A 167 -0.30 -14.13 3.22
N LEU A 168 -0.12 -13.40 2.12
CA LEU A 168 0.33 -12.00 2.15
C LEU A 168 -0.68 -11.10 2.90
N ALA A 169 -1.97 -11.30 2.66
CA ALA A 169 -3.04 -10.54 3.32
C ALA A 169 -3.12 -10.77 4.83
N LYS A 170 -2.71 -11.96 5.30
CA LYS A 170 -2.62 -12.32 6.73
C LYS A 170 -1.37 -11.77 7.41
N GLY A 171 -0.27 -11.62 6.68
CA GLY A 171 1.05 -11.23 7.22
C GLY A 171 1.85 -12.40 7.77
N LYS A 172 3.05 -12.13 8.31
CA LYS A 172 4.03 -13.16 8.74
C LYS A 172 4.36 -14.17 7.64
N CYS A 173 4.33 -13.70 6.39
CA CYS A 173 4.68 -14.49 5.22
C CYS A 173 6.10 -14.12 4.78
N THR A 174 7.02 -15.05 4.93
CA THR A 174 8.43 -14.91 4.53
C THR A 174 8.93 -16.23 3.94
N THR A 175 9.76 -16.12 2.90
CA THR A 175 10.52 -17.25 2.32
C THR A 175 11.90 -17.41 2.96
N ASP A 176 12.33 -16.43 3.78
CA ASP A 176 13.57 -16.48 4.56
C ASP A 176 13.31 -16.01 6.01
N PRO A 177 12.86 -16.93 6.89
CA PRO A 177 12.56 -16.61 8.29
C PRO A 177 13.77 -16.23 9.14
N LYS A 178 15.01 -16.46 8.66
CA LYS A 178 16.22 -16.13 9.42
C LYS A 178 16.52 -14.64 9.35
N ASN A 179 16.19 -14.01 8.21
CA ASN A 179 16.51 -12.61 7.94
C ASN A 179 15.26 -11.71 7.92
N HIS A 180 14.05 -12.27 7.69
CA HIS A 180 12.83 -11.47 7.58
C HIS A 180 11.68 -12.00 8.43
N THR A 181 10.96 -11.07 9.07
CA THR A 181 9.76 -11.35 9.88
C THR A 181 8.51 -11.61 9.03
N GLY A 182 8.50 -11.16 7.77
CA GLY A 182 7.35 -11.24 6.87
C GLY A 182 6.25 -10.21 7.17
N GLU A 183 6.63 -9.06 7.75
CA GLU A 183 5.74 -8.00 8.20
C GLU A 183 5.65 -6.82 7.21
N GLY A 184 6.70 -6.59 6.43
CA GLY A 184 6.84 -5.42 5.54
C GLY A 184 5.67 -5.18 4.60
N ILE A 185 5.29 -6.20 3.81
CA ILE A 185 4.14 -6.11 2.89
C ILE A 185 2.83 -5.86 3.65
N TYR A 186 2.65 -6.52 4.81
CA TYR A 186 1.43 -6.41 5.60
C TYR A 186 1.20 -4.98 6.10
N PHE A 187 2.24 -4.35 6.66
CA PHE A 187 2.14 -3.00 7.18
C PHE A 187 2.22 -1.93 6.10
N THR A 188 3.02 -2.13 5.05
CA THR A 188 3.07 -1.22 3.90
C THR A 188 1.71 -1.14 3.22
N SER A 189 1.07 -2.29 2.96
CA SER A 189 -0.30 -2.31 2.44
C SER A 189 -1.33 -1.67 3.38
N ARG A 190 -0.99 -1.43 4.65
CA ARG A 190 -1.80 -0.74 5.68
C ARG A 190 -1.45 0.74 5.87
N ALA A 191 -0.30 1.19 5.39
CA ALA A 191 0.15 2.55 5.57
C ALA A 191 -0.27 3.48 4.41
N PHE A 192 -0.36 2.96 3.19
CA PHE A 192 -0.71 3.75 2.00
C PHE A 192 -2.23 3.80 1.76
N ASP A 193 -2.70 4.78 0.98
CA ASP A 193 -4.11 4.88 0.60
C ASP A 193 -4.48 3.87 -0.49
N GLU A 194 -3.55 3.60 -1.41
CA GLU A 194 -3.63 2.50 -2.36
C GLU A 194 -2.34 1.71 -2.30
N PHE A 195 -2.46 0.39 -2.39
CA PHE A 195 -1.34 -0.53 -2.46
C PHE A 195 -1.69 -1.66 -3.41
N SER A 196 -0.81 -1.99 -4.36
CA SER A 196 -0.97 -3.20 -5.15
C SER A 196 0.34 -3.93 -5.40
N ILE A 197 0.24 -5.25 -5.40
CA ILE A 197 1.27 -6.18 -5.87
C ILE A 197 0.72 -6.89 -7.11
N SER A 198 1.44 -6.79 -8.21
CA SER A 198 1.15 -7.54 -9.43
C SER A 198 2.34 -8.37 -9.85
N SER A 199 2.08 -9.59 -10.28
CA SER A 199 3.05 -10.50 -10.90
C SER A 199 2.27 -11.40 -11.86
N LYS A 200 2.95 -12.04 -12.82
CA LYS A 200 2.33 -12.72 -13.97
C LYS A 200 0.97 -13.38 -13.66
N GLY A 201 -0.12 -12.83 -14.19
CA GLY A 201 -1.47 -13.39 -14.14
C GLY A 201 -2.33 -13.01 -12.94
N SER A 202 -1.75 -12.39 -11.90
CA SER A 202 -2.44 -12.10 -10.64
C SER A 202 -2.08 -10.72 -10.08
N SER A 203 -3.07 -10.04 -9.50
CA SER A 203 -2.88 -8.78 -8.80
C SER A 203 -3.64 -8.79 -7.47
N PHE A 204 -2.95 -8.32 -6.44
CA PHE A 204 -3.48 -8.10 -5.10
C PHE A 204 -3.52 -6.60 -4.87
N LEU A 205 -4.73 -6.04 -4.76
CA LEU A 205 -4.95 -4.61 -4.58
C LEU A 205 -5.66 -4.37 -3.25
N ARG A 206 -5.21 -3.33 -2.56
CA ARG A 206 -5.94 -2.70 -1.48
C ARG A 206 -6.21 -1.25 -1.83
N ASN A 207 -7.47 -0.85 -1.69
CA ASN A 207 -7.87 0.54 -1.74
C ASN A 207 -8.48 0.93 -0.40
N PHE A 208 -7.80 1.80 0.36
CA PHE A 208 -8.34 2.31 1.62
C PHE A 208 -9.44 3.35 1.44
N VAL A 209 -9.47 4.08 0.31
CA VAL A 209 -10.52 5.07 0.05
C VAL A 209 -11.87 4.36 -0.08
N GLU A 210 -11.88 3.17 -0.67
CA GLU A 210 -13.06 2.32 -0.79
C GLU A 210 -13.20 1.34 0.40
N GLU A 211 -12.20 1.30 1.29
CA GLU A 211 -12.05 0.31 2.35
C GLU A 211 -12.30 -1.13 1.87
N ASP A 212 -11.71 -1.47 0.73
CA ASP A 212 -11.97 -2.74 0.05
C ASP A 212 -10.67 -3.38 -0.47
N TRP A 213 -10.76 -4.69 -0.68
CA TRP A 213 -9.70 -5.52 -1.20
C TRP A 213 -10.14 -6.17 -2.50
N PHE A 214 -9.26 -6.14 -3.49
CA PHE A 214 -9.55 -6.64 -4.82
C PHE A 214 -8.50 -7.66 -5.27
N LEU A 215 -9.00 -8.67 -5.96
CA LEU A 215 -8.20 -9.65 -6.70
C LEU A 215 -8.51 -9.46 -8.17
N GLU A 216 -7.51 -9.07 -8.96
CA GLU A 216 -7.65 -8.95 -10.40
C GLU A 216 -6.73 -9.96 -11.09
N ALA A 217 -7.29 -10.70 -12.05
CA ALA A 217 -6.46 -11.35 -13.05
C ALA A 217 -6.04 -10.29 -14.06
N GLN A 218 -4.77 -9.91 -14.08
CA GLN A 218 -4.24 -9.01 -15.10
C GLN A 218 -3.32 -9.80 -16.04
N ASP A 219 -3.53 -9.61 -17.34
CA ASP A 219 -2.48 -9.81 -18.33
C ASP A 219 -1.40 -8.76 -18.06
N SER A 220 -0.33 -9.13 -17.36
CA SER A 220 0.77 -8.19 -17.09
C SER A 220 1.30 -7.65 -18.43
N PRO A 221 1.25 -6.32 -18.67
CA PRO A 221 1.83 -5.75 -19.88
C PRO A 221 3.37 -5.79 -19.87
N ARG A 222 4.01 -6.23 -18.77
CA ARG A 222 5.47 -6.26 -18.60
C ARG A 222 5.92 -7.58 -17.95
N GLY A 223 6.26 -8.55 -18.78
CA GLY A 223 7.29 -9.57 -18.51
C GLY A 223 7.22 -10.36 -17.19
N GLU A 224 8.35 -10.99 -16.88
CA GLU A 224 8.64 -11.70 -15.61
C GLU A 224 8.98 -10.67 -14.52
N GLY A 225 8.66 -10.97 -13.24
CA GLY A 225 8.97 -10.11 -12.09
C GLY A 225 7.79 -9.77 -11.19
N THR A 226 8.00 -8.81 -10.28
CA THR A 226 6.96 -8.23 -9.41
C THR A 226 6.90 -6.72 -9.62
N ALA A 227 5.69 -6.18 -9.74
CA ALA A 227 5.44 -4.75 -9.75
C ALA A 227 4.62 -4.35 -8.52
N LEU A 228 5.23 -3.52 -7.67
CA LEU A 228 4.63 -2.88 -6.51
C LEU A 228 4.23 -1.46 -6.84
N PHE A 229 3.05 -1.05 -6.37
CA PHE A 229 2.51 0.29 -6.53
C PHE A 229 1.91 0.77 -5.22
N MET A 230 2.20 2.03 -4.88
CA MET A 230 1.79 2.66 -3.63
C MET A 230 1.36 4.10 -3.88
N THR A 231 0.21 4.52 -3.33
CA THR A 231 -0.28 5.91 -3.39
C THR A 231 -0.56 6.44 -1.98
N ILE A 232 -0.15 7.68 -1.68
CA ILE A 232 -0.56 8.37 -0.45
C ILE A 232 -0.91 9.84 -0.74
N GLY A 233 -2.05 10.28 -0.23
CA GLY A 233 -2.51 11.66 -0.28
C GLY A 233 -1.83 12.54 0.77
N PHE A 234 -1.49 13.78 0.41
CA PHE A 234 -0.81 14.74 1.30
C PHE A 234 -1.68 15.23 2.46
N ARG A 235 -2.97 14.89 2.46
CA ARG A 235 -3.91 15.21 3.53
C ARG A 235 -4.19 14.03 4.46
N SER A 236 -3.55 12.88 4.25
CA SER A 236 -3.71 11.74 5.15
C SER A 236 -3.21 12.12 6.55
N GLU A 237 -4.03 11.85 7.56
CA GLU A 237 -3.66 12.04 8.97
C GLU A 237 -3.03 10.77 9.58
N ARG A 238 -2.97 9.69 8.79
CA ARG A 238 -2.44 8.40 9.20
C ARG A 238 -0.99 8.54 9.66
N LYS A 239 -0.66 7.85 10.76
CA LYS A 239 0.70 7.71 11.25
C LYS A 239 1.07 6.24 11.27
N LEU A 240 2.32 5.95 10.94
CA LEU A 240 2.83 4.58 10.91
C LEU A 240 2.73 3.90 12.28
N GLN A 241 2.92 4.66 13.36
CA GLN A 241 2.78 4.17 14.73
C GLN A 241 1.36 3.65 15.01
N ASP A 242 0.33 4.35 14.53
CA ASP A 242 -1.07 3.95 14.75
C ASP A 242 -1.37 2.66 13.96
N VAL A 243 -0.79 2.53 12.76
CA VAL A 243 -0.89 1.31 11.94
C VAL A 243 -0.23 0.12 12.65
N PHE A 244 0.97 0.28 13.23
CA PHE A 244 1.61 -0.78 14.00
C PHE A 244 0.85 -1.12 15.28
N ALA A 245 0.37 -0.11 16.01
CA ALA A 245 -0.35 -0.29 17.26
C ALA A 245 -1.66 -1.07 17.08
N GLU A 246 -2.32 -0.99 15.91
CA GLU A 246 -3.55 -1.76 15.65
C GLU A 246 -3.34 -3.28 15.68
N PHE A 247 -2.13 -3.74 15.34
CA PHE A 247 -1.80 -5.15 15.14
C PHE A 247 -0.71 -5.70 16.07
N THR A 248 -0.14 -4.84 16.91
CA THR A 248 0.81 -5.25 17.95
C THR A 248 0.12 -5.34 19.30
N GLU A 249 0.41 -6.40 20.05
CA GLU A 249 -0.03 -6.56 21.44
C GLU A 249 1.20 -6.56 22.35
N GLU A 250 1.10 -5.93 23.52
CA GLU A 250 2.14 -5.97 24.54
C GLU A 250 2.19 -7.38 25.15
N ASN A 251 3.33 -8.04 25.00
CA ASN A 251 3.58 -9.33 25.63
C ASN A 251 4.06 -9.17 27.07
N SER A 252 4.13 -10.29 27.81
CA SER A 252 4.66 -10.36 29.18
C SER A 252 6.02 -9.69 29.38
N ASP A 253 6.81 -9.60 28.31
CA ASP A 253 8.18 -9.08 28.32
C ASP A 253 8.23 -7.57 27.95
N GLY A 254 7.08 -6.92 27.83
CA GLY A 254 6.94 -5.48 27.53
C GLY A 254 7.27 -5.07 26.08
N MET A 255 7.58 -6.04 25.21
CA MET A 255 7.89 -5.79 23.79
C MET A 255 6.62 -5.93 22.93
N PRO A 256 6.20 -4.89 22.19
CA PRO A 256 5.11 -4.99 21.23
C PRO A 256 5.46 -6.00 20.13
N LYS A 257 4.57 -6.98 19.91
CA LYS A 257 4.77 -7.98 18.86
C LYS A 257 3.56 -8.02 17.95
N PHE A 258 3.79 -8.11 16.65
CA PHE A 258 2.74 -8.32 15.66
C PHE A 258 2.15 -9.71 15.87
N ASP A 259 1.13 -9.83 16.72
CA ASP A 259 0.48 -11.10 17.06
C ASP A 259 -1.03 -11.06 16.78
N LYS A 260 -1.52 -9.95 16.22
CA LYS A 260 -2.90 -9.77 15.77
C LYS A 260 -2.97 -9.58 14.26
N THR A 261 -3.89 -10.27 13.59
CA THR A 261 -4.17 -10.03 12.16
C THR A 261 -5.65 -9.81 11.91
N ARG A 262 -5.97 -8.90 10.99
CA ARG A 262 -7.31 -8.73 10.43
C ARG A 262 -7.34 -9.24 9.00
N PHE A 263 -8.15 -10.25 8.75
CA PHE A 263 -8.27 -10.92 7.46
C PHE A 263 -9.64 -10.65 6.80
N PRO A 264 -9.68 -10.03 5.61
CA PRO A 264 -10.90 -9.86 4.82
C PRO A 264 -11.36 -11.18 4.22
N VAL A 265 -12.48 -11.73 4.71
CA VAL A 265 -13.01 -13.02 4.27
C VAL A 265 -13.35 -13.01 2.77
N LYS A 266 -13.73 -11.84 2.23
CA LYS A 266 -14.06 -11.64 0.81
C LYS A 266 -12.94 -12.04 -0.14
N LEU A 267 -11.67 -11.95 0.29
CA LEU A 267 -10.52 -12.41 -0.50
C LEU A 267 -10.53 -13.92 -0.78
N SER A 268 -11.29 -14.70 -0.02
CA SER A 268 -11.39 -16.15 -0.22
C SER A 268 -12.43 -16.57 -1.27
N ILE A 269 -13.34 -15.66 -1.67
CA ILE A 269 -14.42 -15.96 -2.62
C ILE A 269 -13.83 -16.25 -4.01
N LEU A 270 -14.34 -17.30 -4.66
CA LEU A 270 -13.93 -17.68 -6.01
C LEU A 270 -15.07 -17.40 -7.00
N GLY A 271 -14.81 -16.55 -7.99
CA GLY A 271 -15.82 -16.21 -9.01
C GLY A 271 -17.10 -15.64 -8.40
N ASP A 272 -18.26 -16.12 -8.86
CA ASP A 272 -19.58 -15.66 -8.44
C ASP A 272 -20.18 -16.50 -7.28
N GLU A 273 -19.33 -17.13 -6.47
CA GLU A 273 -19.80 -17.96 -5.34
C GLU A 273 -20.60 -17.14 -4.32
N ARG A 274 -21.81 -17.61 -4.02
CA ARG A 274 -22.77 -16.92 -3.13
C ARG A 274 -22.49 -17.10 -1.64
N TYR A 275 -21.58 -18.00 -1.26
CA TYR A 275 -21.25 -18.27 0.13
C TYR A 275 -19.83 -18.83 0.27
N VAL A 276 -19.25 -18.66 1.45
CA VAL A 276 -17.92 -19.20 1.76
C VAL A 276 -18.03 -20.66 2.20
N SER A 277 -17.32 -21.55 1.51
CA SER A 277 -17.31 -23.00 1.70
C SER A 277 -16.27 -23.47 2.72
N ARG A 278 -16.30 -24.78 3.05
CA ARG A 278 -15.33 -25.43 3.94
C ARG A 278 -13.90 -25.42 3.39
N SER A 279 -13.73 -25.61 2.08
CA SER A 279 -12.40 -25.56 1.44
C SER A 279 -11.81 -24.15 1.49
N GLN A 280 -12.63 -23.12 1.30
CA GLN A 280 -12.21 -21.73 1.49
C GLN A 280 -11.86 -21.43 2.95
N ALA A 281 -12.64 -21.95 3.91
CA ALA A 281 -12.29 -21.85 5.32
C ALA A 281 -10.91 -22.42 5.64
N ARG A 282 -10.55 -23.59 5.09
CA ARG A 282 -9.20 -24.18 5.24
C ARG A 282 -8.10 -23.27 4.72
N ARG A 283 -8.30 -22.65 3.55
CA ARG A 283 -7.35 -21.69 2.96
C ARG A 283 -7.23 -20.41 3.80
N ILE A 284 -8.32 -19.95 4.40
CA ILE A 284 -8.29 -18.84 5.36
C ILE A 284 -7.46 -19.24 6.58
N CYS A 285 -7.73 -20.41 7.17
CA CYS A 285 -7.05 -20.89 8.37
C CYS A 285 -5.55 -21.12 8.20
N LEU A 286 -5.08 -21.45 6.99
CA LEU A 286 -3.66 -21.66 6.72
C LEU A 286 -2.82 -20.41 7.10
N GLY A 287 -1.84 -20.56 7.99
CA GLY A 287 -0.97 -19.48 8.43
C GLY A 287 -1.50 -18.68 9.62
N LEU A 288 -2.76 -18.87 10.02
CA LEU A 288 -3.34 -18.19 11.18
C LEU A 288 -2.77 -18.71 12.50
N GLU A 289 -2.19 -19.91 12.52
CA GLU A 289 -1.53 -20.50 13.69
C GLU A 289 -0.31 -19.70 14.19
N LYS A 290 0.14 -18.70 13.42
CA LYS A 290 1.23 -17.80 13.78
C LYS A 290 0.78 -16.60 14.61
N PHE A 291 -0.51 -16.42 14.82
CA PHE A 291 -1.10 -15.27 15.51
C PHE A 291 -1.76 -15.71 16.81
N LYS A 292 -1.82 -14.81 17.79
CA LYS A 292 -2.61 -15.00 19.02
C LYS A 292 -4.03 -14.47 18.87
N HIS A 293 -4.22 -13.51 17.98
CA HIS A 293 -5.50 -12.84 17.77
C HIS A 293 -5.81 -12.72 16.28
N VAL A 294 -6.93 -13.27 15.87
CA VAL A 294 -7.42 -13.23 14.49
C VAL A 294 -8.76 -12.51 14.47
N VAL A 295 -8.88 -11.49 13.62
CA VAL A 295 -10.14 -10.81 13.33
C VAL A 295 -10.57 -11.16 11.90
N LEU A 296 -11.70 -11.84 11.76
CA LEU A 296 -12.30 -12.14 10.46
C LEU A 296 -13.28 -11.03 10.07
N ASP A 297 -12.99 -10.35 8.97
CA ASP A 297 -13.82 -9.27 8.45
C ASP A 297 -14.77 -9.79 7.37
N PHE A 298 -16.06 -9.80 7.68
CA PHE A 298 -17.12 -10.29 6.79
C PHE A 298 -17.73 -9.20 5.90
N LYS A 299 -17.11 -8.01 5.81
CA LYS A 299 -17.57 -6.94 4.91
C LYS A 299 -17.65 -7.47 3.47
N GLY A 300 -18.82 -7.29 2.85
CA GLY A 300 -19.10 -7.72 1.48
C GLY A 300 -19.36 -9.23 1.31
N ILE A 301 -19.49 -9.99 2.40
CA ILE A 301 -19.94 -11.38 2.37
C ILE A 301 -21.47 -11.42 2.43
N SER A 302 -22.10 -12.15 1.51
CA SER A 302 -23.54 -12.40 1.54
C SER A 302 -23.91 -13.37 2.66
N THR A 303 -23.28 -14.54 2.70
CA THR A 303 -23.48 -15.55 3.74
C THR A 303 -22.30 -16.53 3.79
N VAL A 304 -22.27 -17.42 4.79
CA VAL A 304 -21.27 -18.49 4.94
C VAL A 304 -21.94 -19.85 5.11
N GLY A 305 -21.30 -20.91 4.60
CA GLY A 305 -21.82 -22.26 4.78
C GLY A 305 -21.58 -22.81 6.19
N GLN A 306 -22.39 -23.78 6.63
CA GLN A 306 -22.17 -24.48 7.91
C GLN A 306 -20.76 -25.09 7.99
N GLY A 307 -20.26 -25.63 6.86
CA GLY A 307 -18.90 -26.17 6.79
C GLY A 307 -17.79 -25.13 6.98
N PHE A 308 -18.04 -23.85 6.68
CA PHE A 308 -17.10 -22.77 6.99
C PHE A 308 -17.05 -22.55 8.51
N VAL A 309 -18.22 -22.43 9.15
CA VAL A 309 -18.30 -22.19 10.60
C VAL A 309 -17.69 -23.34 11.39
N ASP A 310 -18.00 -24.59 11.00
CA ASP A 310 -17.41 -25.80 11.57
C ASP A 310 -15.88 -25.80 11.48
N GLU A 311 -15.33 -25.45 10.32
CA GLU A 311 -13.89 -25.49 10.11
C GLU A 311 -13.13 -24.41 10.89
N VAL A 312 -13.65 -23.18 10.90
CA VAL A 312 -12.99 -22.04 11.57
C VAL A 312 -13.19 -22.09 13.07
N PHE A 313 -14.44 -22.11 13.53
CA PHE A 313 -14.78 -21.86 14.94
C PHE A 313 -14.82 -23.13 15.79
N ARG A 314 -14.85 -24.32 15.18
CA ARG A 314 -14.74 -25.60 15.91
C ARG A 314 -13.43 -26.32 15.62
N VAL A 315 -13.14 -26.68 14.37
CA VAL A 315 -11.97 -27.51 14.04
C VAL A 315 -10.66 -26.76 14.28
N PHE A 316 -10.50 -25.57 13.69
CA PHE A 316 -9.29 -24.77 13.86
C PHE A 316 -9.15 -24.27 15.31
N GLN A 317 -10.22 -23.72 15.90
CA GLN A 317 -10.21 -23.28 17.30
C GLN A 317 -9.89 -24.42 18.29
N SER A 318 -10.39 -25.64 18.08
CA SER A 318 -10.05 -26.78 18.95
C SER A 318 -8.59 -27.21 18.81
N LYS A 319 -8.01 -27.02 17.61
CA LYS A 319 -6.60 -27.34 17.35
C LYS A 319 -5.66 -26.27 17.93
N TYR A 320 -6.09 -25.01 17.98
CA TYR A 320 -5.33 -23.88 18.49
C TYR A 320 -6.15 -23.08 19.53
N PRO A 321 -6.41 -23.67 20.71
CA PRO A 321 -7.31 -23.11 21.72
C PRO A 321 -6.85 -21.76 22.29
N GLU A 322 -5.56 -21.46 22.22
CA GLU A 322 -4.95 -20.21 22.66
C GLU A 322 -5.19 -19.03 21.71
N ILE A 323 -5.59 -19.31 20.46
CA ILE A 323 -5.84 -18.26 19.47
C ILE A 323 -7.24 -17.70 19.70
N LYS A 324 -7.31 -16.40 19.93
CA LYS A 324 -8.57 -15.67 20.00
C LYS A 324 -9.06 -15.36 18.59
N ILE A 325 -10.24 -15.85 18.23
CA ILE A 325 -10.90 -15.53 16.96
C ILE A 325 -12.09 -14.62 17.22
N GLU A 326 -12.07 -13.43 16.61
CA GLU A 326 -13.16 -12.46 16.60
C GLU A 326 -13.66 -12.24 15.18
N HIS A 327 -14.85 -11.65 15.04
CA HIS A 327 -15.37 -11.24 13.76
C HIS A 327 -15.97 -9.83 13.79
N ILE A 328 -15.96 -9.17 12.64
CA ILE A 328 -16.55 -7.85 12.43
C ILE A 328 -17.31 -7.82 11.10
N ASN A 329 -18.18 -6.83 10.93
CA ASN A 329 -18.94 -6.58 9.70
C ASN A 329 -19.78 -7.79 9.23
N ALA A 330 -20.21 -8.66 10.14
CA ALA A 330 -21.12 -9.77 9.85
C ALA A 330 -22.55 -9.22 9.72
N ASN A 331 -23.18 -9.48 8.57
CA ASN A 331 -24.59 -9.21 8.36
C ASN A 331 -25.48 -10.26 9.08
N ASP A 332 -26.81 -10.07 9.04
CA ASP A 332 -27.77 -10.94 9.72
C ASP A 332 -27.66 -12.42 9.30
N ASP A 333 -27.46 -12.70 8.00
CA ASP A 333 -27.33 -14.08 7.49
C ASP A 333 -26.04 -14.74 7.98
N VAL A 334 -24.92 -14.00 8.02
CA VAL A 334 -23.65 -14.48 8.55
C VAL A 334 -23.76 -14.70 10.05
N GLN A 335 -24.35 -13.78 10.81
CA GLN A 335 -24.56 -13.91 12.26
C GLN A 335 -25.41 -15.15 12.58
N PHE A 336 -26.52 -15.35 11.87
CA PHE A 336 -27.37 -16.53 12.01
C PHE A 336 -26.57 -17.83 11.85
N MET A 337 -25.69 -17.90 10.84
CA MET A 337 -24.86 -19.09 10.61
C MET A 337 -23.81 -19.30 11.70
N LEU A 338 -23.20 -18.22 12.21
CA LEU A 338 -22.22 -18.26 13.30
C LEU A 338 -22.85 -18.74 14.61
N GLU A 339 -24.02 -18.22 14.96
CA GLU A 339 -24.74 -18.57 16.19
C GLU A 339 -25.27 -20.01 16.14
N ARG A 340 -25.90 -20.40 15.02
CA ARG A 340 -26.48 -21.73 14.82
C ARG A 340 -25.48 -22.86 14.99
N CYS A 341 -24.22 -22.62 14.62
CA CYS A 341 -23.16 -23.63 14.62
C CYS A 341 -22.16 -23.46 15.77
N SER A 342 -22.37 -22.48 16.66
CA SER A 342 -21.53 -22.29 17.84
C SER A 342 -21.73 -23.42 18.85
N PRO A 343 -20.67 -23.91 19.54
CA PRO A 343 -20.76 -25.06 20.45
C PRO A 343 -21.74 -24.91 21.63
N GLN A 344 -22.22 -23.70 21.90
CA GLN A 344 -23.21 -23.43 22.96
C GLN A 344 -24.65 -23.83 22.57
N GLY A 345 -24.89 -24.18 21.30
CA GLY A 345 -26.20 -24.61 20.79
C GLY A 345 -26.38 -26.12 20.57
N GLN A 346 -25.45 -26.96 21.05
CA GLN A 346 -25.57 -28.43 21.00
C GLN A 346 -25.63 -29.06 22.39
#